data_AF-A0A536VX44-F1
#
_entry.id   AF-A0A536VX44-F1
#
_cell.length_a   1.000
_cell.length_b   1.000
_cell.length_c   1.000
_cell.angle_alpha   90.00
_cell.angle_beta   90.00
_cell.angle_gamma   90.00
#
_symmetry.space_group_name_H-M   'P 1'
#
loop_
_entity.id
_entity.type
_entity.pdbx_description
1 polymer ?
#
loop_
_entity_poly.entity_id
_entity_poly.type
_entity_poly.pdbx_seq_one_letter_code
_entity_poly.pdbx_strand_id
1 'polypeptide(L)'
;MTAMPGTRHRGPLQPLGVGDRQLLANLKAHVVAVASEEHNVGRPEALERSARYIEATLSGLGYAVSRQEFETEGVKVRNLEVRRTGPGAGKARLVVIGAHYDSAQGAVGADDNGSGVAALLELARLLKSVQPAEGLEMRLVFYVNEELPWFATEKMGSLVHANGLALGEREVVAMLSLETIGWYSDAPGSQRYPFPFNLLYPSTGDFIGFVANPRSRSLLHRVIGSFRRHAAFPSEGAVGLESIAGVSWSDQWAYWNFGWPAVMVTDTAPFRYPHYHTLRDTPDKLDYDRLARVVLGLESVVRDLVIAAPSN
;
A
#
# COMPACT_ATOMS: atom_id res chain seq x y z
N MET A 1 -17.87 -10.37 -11.96
CA MET A 1 -17.24 -10.73 -13.26
C MET A 1 -15.74 -10.72 -13.03
N THR A 2 -15.11 -11.89 -12.93
CA THR A 2 -13.71 -12.09 -12.50
C THR A 2 -12.67 -11.87 -13.59
N ALA A 3 -13.10 -11.56 -14.82
CA ALA A 3 -12.20 -11.32 -15.93
C ALA A 3 -11.37 -10.05 -15.68
N MET A 4 -10.05 -10.22 -15.55
CA MET A 4 -9.08 -9.16 -15.35
C MET A 4 -8.25 -8.93 -16.61
N PRO A 5 -7.86 -7.68 -16.93
CA PRO A 5 -7.10 -7.37 -18.14
C PRO A 5 -5.70 -7.98 -18.12
N GLY A 6 -5.20 -8.30 -19.33
CA GLY A 6 -3.89 -8.92 -19.51
C GLY A 6 -3.82 -10.36 -18.99
N THR A 7 -2.67 -10.98 -19.18
CA THR A 7 -2.39 -12.34 -18.69
C THR A 7 -1.58 -12.27 -17.41
N ARG A 8 -2.01 -12.97 -16.35
CA ARG A 8 -1.17 -13.17 -15.16
C ARG A 8 0.07 -13.96 -15.55
N HIS A 9 1.21 -13.66 -14.91
CA HIS A 9 2.42 -14.46 -15.09
C HIS A 9 2.20 -15.91 -14.68
N ARG A 10 2.83 -16.84 -15.39
CA ARG A 10 2.85 -18.26 -15.08
C ARG A 10 4.27 -18.79 -15.30
N GLY A 11 4.72 -19.65 -14.39
CA GLY A 11 6.06 -20.24 -14.45
C GLY A 11 7.06 -19.53 -13.54
N PRO A 12 8.34 -19.94 -13.58
CA PRO A 12 9.35 -19.46 -12.65
C PRO A 12 9.59 -17.96 -12.79
N LEU A 13 9.89 -17.30 -11.67
CA LEU A 13 10.33 -15.92 -11.64
C LEU A 13 11.79 -15.85 -12.13
N GLN A 14 12.08 -14.93 -13.05
CA GLN A 14 13.44 -14.73 -13.54
C GLN A 14 14.34 -14.18 -12.43
N PRO A 15 15.64 -14.51 -12.35
CA PRO A 15 16.52 -13.94 -11.33
C PRO A 15 16.50 -12.41 -11.32
N LEU A 16 16.55 -11.82 -10.12
CA LEU A 16 16.67 -10.39 -9.93
C LEU A 16 17.99 -9.85 -10.52
N GLY A 17 17.93 -8.70 -11.19
CA GLY A 17 19.07 -7.98 -11.73
C GLY A 17 19.92 -7.29 -10.64
N VAL A 18 21.02 -6.64 -11.04
CA VAL A 18 21.93 -5.98 -10.07
C VAL A 18 21.26 -4.83 -9.32
N GLY A 19 20.45 -4.01 -10.01
CA GLY A 19 19.69 -2.91 -9.37
C GLY A 19 18.66 -3.42 -8.36
N ASP A 20 18.12 -4.61 -8.60
CA ASP A 20 17.12 -5.24 -7.74
C ASP A 20 17.72 -5.72 -6.42
N ARG A 21 19.03 -6.02 -6.39
CA ARG A 21 19.74 -6.38 -5.13
C ARG A 21 19.83 -5.21 -4.16
N GLN A 22 20.03 -3.98 -4.65
CA GLN A 22 20.01 -2.79 -3.79
C GLN A 22 18.60 -2.53 -3.26
N LEU A 23 17.58 -2.68 -4.12
CA LEU A 23 16.18 -2.57 -3.71
C LEU A 23 15.85 -3.57 -2.59
N LEU A 24 16.24 -4.84 -2.75
CA LEU A 24 16.04 -5.87 -1.73
C LEU A 24 16.69 -5.50 -0.39
N ALA A 25 17.94 -5.03 -0.43
CA ALA A 25 18.65 -4.62 0.78
C ALA A 25 17.97 -3.42 1.47
N ASN A 26 17.49 -2.45 0.70
CA ASN A 26 16.76 -1.30 1.21
C ASN A 26 15.43 -1.72 1.85
N LEU A 27 14.65 -2.56 1.17
CA LEU A 27 13.38 -3.07 1.69
C LEU A 27 13.57 -3.76 3.04
N LYS A 28 14.58 -4.63 3.15
CA LYS A 28 14.91 -5.28 4.43
C LYS A 28 15.29 -4.27 5.51
N ALA A 29 16.14 -3.29 5.17
CA ALA A 29 16.55 -2.26 6.12
C ALA A 29 15.36 -1.40 6.59
N HIS A 30 14.45 -1.05 5.69
CA HIS A 30 13.24 -0.28 6.01
C HIS A 30 12.32 -1.06 6.94
N VAL A 31 11.99 -2.32 6.62
CA VAL A 31 11.13 -3.16 7.47
C VAL A 31 11.73 -3.29 8.87
N VAL A 32 13.03 -3.59 8.97
CA VAL A 32 13.72 -3.68 10.28
C VAL A 32 13.62 -2.36 11.05
N ALA A 33 13.78 -1.23 10.38
CA ALA A 33 13.76 0.06 11.06
C ALA A 33 12.38 0.50 11.56
N VAL A 34 11.30 0.13 10.85
CA VAL A 34 9.93 0.54 11.22
C VAL A 34 9.18 -0.50 12.03
N ALA A 35 9.51 -1.78 11.89
CA ALA A 35 8.73 -2.91 12.41
C ALA A 35 9.63 -4.02 12.99
N SER A 36 10.41 -3.68 14.02
CA SER A 36 11.16 -4.66 14.84
C SER A 36 10.57 -4.86 16.25
N GLU A 37 9.57 -4.06 16.59
CA GLU A 37 8.85 -4.09 17.86
C GLU A 37 7.44 -3.55 17.65
N GLU A 38 6.53 -3.80 18.61
CA GLU A 38 5.19 -3.23 18.60
C GLU A 38 5.24 -1.69 18.61
N HIS A 39 4.55 -1.05 17.67
CA HIS A 39 4.62 0.39 17.44
C HIS A 39 3.23 0.96 17.11
N ASN A 40 2.52 1.37 18.15
CA ASN A 40 1.18 1.94 18.09
C ASN A 40 0.96 2.96 19.22
N VAL A 41 -0.25 3.47 19.39
CA VAL A 41 -0.57 4.46 20.44
C VAL A 41 -0.25 3.95 21.85
N GLY A 42 -0.35 2.64 22.09
CA GLY A 42 0.05 2.00 23.35
C GLY A 42 1.57 1.84 23.52
N ARG A 43 2.34 2.07 22.45
CA ARG A 43 3.81 2.07 22.39
C ARG A 43 4.33 3.38 21.77
N PRO A 44 4.03 4.55 22.36
CA PRO A 44 4.23 5.84 21.71
C PRO A 44 5.68 6.12 21.32
N GLU A 45 6.66 5.66 22.11
CA GLU A 45 8.07 5.83 21.77
C GLU A 45 8.50 5.02 20.54
N ALA A 46 7.97 3.80 20.36
CA ALA A 46 8.24 2.97 19.20
C ALA A 46 7.55 3.53 17.95
N LEU A 47 6.28 3.94 18.08
CA LEU A 47 5.55 4.63 17.01
C LEU A 47 6.26 5.91 16.56
N GLU A 48 6.77 6.69 17.51
CA GLU A 48 7.58 7.89 17.24
C GLU A 48 8.87 7.54 16.48
N ARG A 49 9.57 6.46 16.86
CA ARG A 49 10.77 5.98 16.14
C ARG A 49 10.45 5.66 14.68
N SER A 50 9.39 4.91 14.41
CA SER A 50 8.98 4.54 13.04
C SER A 50 8.67 5.77 12.20
N ALA A 51 7.88 6.71 12.73
CA ALA A 51 7.56 7.95 12.02
C ALA A 51 8.80 8.84 11.78
N ARG A 52 9.71 8.97 12.75
CA ARG A 52 10.96 9.73 12.56
C ARG A 52 11.87 9.08 11.53
N TYR A 53 11.91 7.74 11.48
CA TYR A 53 12.67 7.02 10.47
C TYR A 53 12.12 7.30 9.06
N ILE A 54 10.80 7.22 8.88
CA ILE A 54 10.13 7.52 7.61
C ILE A 54 10.46 8.95 7.17
N GLU A 55 10.28 9.92 8.08
CA GLU A 55 10.57 11.32 7.79
C GLU A 55 12.03 11.57 7.44
N ALA A 56 12.97 11.01 8.21
CA ALA A 56 14.39 11.17 7.96
C ALA A 56 14.80 10.55 6.63
N THR A 57 14.22 9.40 6.27
CA THR A 57 14.46 8.73 4.99
C THR A 57 13.97 9.59 3.83
N LEU A 58 12.73 10.09 3.89
CA LEU A 58 12.17 10.96 2.85
C LEU A 58 12.92 12.29 2.73
N SER A 59 13.31 12.89 3.85
CA SER A 59 14.12 14.12 3.88
C SER A 59 15.52 13.89 3.31
N GLY A 60 16.13 12.74 3.60
CA GLY A 60 17.41 12.32 3.03
C GLY A 60 17.36 12.11 1.51
N LEU A 61 16.19 11.73 0.98
CA LEU A 61 15.91 11.73 -0.46
C LEU A 61 15.64 13.14 -1.02
N GLY A 62 15.66 14.19 -0.20
CA GLY A 62 15.41 15.58 -0.59
C GLY A 62 13.93 15.91 -0.82
N TYR A 63 13.01 15.23 -0.14
CA TYR A 63 11.61 15.64 -0.12
C TYR A 63 11.36 16.67 0.98
N ALA A 64 10.44 17.61 0.72
CA ALA A 64 9.80 18.38 1.77
C ALA A 64 8.66 17.53 2.35
N VAL A 65 8.85 17.01 3.56
CA VAL A 65 7.86 16.17 4.24
C VAL A 65 6.81 17.06 4.92
N SER A 66 5.54 16.80 4.65
CA SER A 66 4.43 17.41 5.37
C SER A 66 3.93 16.48 6.46
N ARG A 67 3.57 17.06 7.61
CA ARG A 67 3.02 16.35 8.77
C ARG A 67 1.58 16.77 8.96
N GLN A 68 0.66 15.82 8.99
CA GLN A 68 -0.72 16.06 9.41
C GLN A 68 -0.86 15.56 10.85
N GLU A 69 -0.55 16.44 11.81
CA GLU A 69 -0.54 16.11 13.23
C GLU A 69 -1.95 16.13 13.84
N PHE A 70 -2.24 15.18 14.71
CA PHE A 70 -3.46 15.13 15.52
C PHE A 70 -3.21 14.35 16.81
N GLU A 71 -4.22 14.29 17.68
CA GLU A 71 -4.11 13.65 19.00
C GLU A 71 -5.05 12.44 19.12
N THR A 72 -4.52 11.37 19.70
CA THR A 72 -5.24 10.12 20.04
C THR A 72 -4.85 9.71 21.46
N GLU A 73 -5.82 9.67 22.38
CA GLU A 73 -5.60 9.34 23.80
C GLU A 73 -4.45 10.14 24.48
N GLY A 74 -4.33 11.44 24.17
CA GLY A 74 -3.25 12.28 24.71
C GLY A 74 -1.88 12.05 24.05
N VAL A 75 -1.78 11.14 23.08
CA VAL A 75 -0.57 10.92 22.27
C VAL A 75 -0.68 11.73 20.98
N LYS A 76 0.34 12.55 20.70
CA LYS A 76 0.47 13.23 19.41
C LYS A 76 0.94 12.23 18.36
N VAL A 77 0.18 12.10 17.29
CA VAL A 77 0.45 11.24 16.14
C VAL A 77 0.40 12.06 14.86
N ARG A 78 0.88 11.51 13.74
CA ARG A 78 0.76 12.19 12.44
C ARG A 78 0.68 11.25 11.26
N ASN A 79 0.00 11.67 10.21
CA ASN A 79 0.33 11.18 8.88
C ASN A 79 1.56 11.92 8.35
N LEU A 80 2.37 11.25 7.55
CA LEU A 80 3.50 11.85 6.83
C LEU A 80 3.21 11.79 5.34
N GLU A 81 3.34 12.90 4.63
CA GLU A 81 3.17 12.90 3.17
C GLU A 81 4.30 13.63 2.43
N VAL A 82 4.58 13.15 1.23
CA VAL A 82 5.40 13.86 0.25
C VAL A 82 4.66 13.96 -1.07
N ARG A 83 4.87 15.07 -1.77
CA ARG A 83 4.16 15.39 -3.01
C ARG A 83 5.09 15.65 -4.19
N ARG A 84 4.57 15.37 -5.37
CA ARG A 84 5.09 15.76 -6.67
C ARG A 84 3.94 16.34 -7.47
N THR A 85 4.07 17.57 -7.91
CA THR A 85 3.01 18.28 -8.62
C THR A 85 3.45 18.55 -10.04
N GLY A 86 2.63 18.15 -11.00
CA GLY A 86 2.75 18.51 -12.40
C GLY A 86 2.62 20.01 -12.63
N PRO A 87 3.01 20.51 -13.81
CA PRO A 87 2.70 21.88 -14.20
C PRO A 87 1.18 22.10 -14.26
N GLY A 88 0.75 23.36 -14.29
CA GLY A 88 -0.65 23.73 -14.49
C GLY A 88 -1.16 24.74 -13.46
N ALA A 89 -2.31 25.33 -13.77
CA ALA A 89 -3.03 26.24 -12.88
C ALA A 89 -4.18 25.52 -12.18
N GLY A 90 -4.51 25.94 -10.95
CA GLY A 90 -5.64 25.41 -10.18
C GLY A 90 -5.30 24.19 -9.30
N LYS A 91 -6.33 23.55 -8.74
CA LYS A 91 -6.18 22.39 -7.86
C LYS A 91 -5.89 21.14 -8.70
N ALA A 92 -4.66 20.65 -8.65
CA ALA A 92 -4.28 19.41 -9.31
C ALA A 92 -5.08 18.20 -8.75
N ARG A 93 -5.46 17.30 -9.66
CA ARG A 93 -6.10 16.02 -9.37
C ARG A 93 -5.08 15.05 -8.77
N LEU A 94 -5.51 14.25 -7.80
CA LEU A 94 -4.62 13.47 -6.95
C LEU A 94 -4.53 12.01 -7.37
N VAL A 95 -3.30 11.53 -7.50
CA VAL A 95 -2.95 10.11 -7.43
C VAL A 95 -2.27 9.88 -6.08
N VAL A 96 -2.92 9.11 -5.20
CA VAL A 96 -2.42 8.83 -3.86
C VAL A 96 -1.94 7.38 -3.79
N ILE A 97 -0.78 7.16 -3.17
CA ILE A 97 -0.31 5.85 -2.77
C ILE A 97 -0.04 5.93 -1.29
N GLY A 98 -0.58 5.00 -0.50
CA GLY A 98 -0.38 5.02 0.93
C GLY A 98 -0.23 3.65 1.55
N ALA A 99 0.29 3.66 2.77
CA ALA A 99 0.50 2.50 3.63
C ALA A 99 0.45 2.98 5.08
N HIS A 100 -0.19 2.23 5.98
CA HIS A 100 -0.11 2.56 7.39
C HIS A 100 1.22 2.09 7.99
N TYR A 101 1.69 2.82 9.00
CA TYR A 101 2.96 2.56 9.66
C TYR A 101 2.82 2.18 11.12
N ASP A 102 1.62 2.11 11.69
CA ASP A 102 1.38 1.52 13.01
C ASP A 102 1.15 0.01 12.93
N SER A 103 1.44 -0.71 14.01
CA SER A 103 1.17 -2.14 14.15
C SER A 103 -0.07 -2.42 15.01
N ALA A 104 -0.75 -3.54 14.76
CA ALA A 104 -1.72 -4.09 15.70
C ALA A 104 -1.16 -4.21 17.14
N GLN A 105 -2.06 -4.13 18.10
CA GLN A 105 -1.73 -4.40 19.50
C GLN A 105 -1.20 -5.83 19.65
N GLY A 106 -0.04 -5.97 20.28
CA GLY A 106 0.62 -7.27 20.45
C GLY A 106 1.20 -7.86 19.17
N ALA A 107 1.44 -7.05 18.13
CA ALA A 107 2.13 -7.45 16.91
C ALA A 107 3.42 -6.66 16.71
N VAL A 108 4.41 -7.26 16.03
CA VAL A 108 5.61 -6.53 15.60
C VAL A 108 5.35 -5.77 14.30
N GLY A 109 4.51 -6.33 13.41
CA GLY A 109 4.00 -5.64 12.23
C GLY A 109 4.96 -5.58 11.04
N ALA A 110 5.84 -6.58 10.88
CA ALA A 110 6.82 -6.58 9.81
C ALA A 110 6.19 -6.71 8.43
N ASP A 111 5.25 -7.64 8.27
CA ASP A 111 4.43 -7.74 7.06
C ASP A 111 3.27 -6.75 7.14
N ASP A 112 2.67 -6.61 8.33
CA ASP A 112 1.49 -5.80 8.63
C ASP A 112 1.80 -4.58 9.53
N ASN A 113 2.20 -3.44 8.98
CA ASN A 113 2.35 -3.15 7.55
C ASN A 113 3.72 -2.55 7.21
N GLY A 114 4.75 -3.03 7.90
CA GLY A 114 6.15 -2.70 7.60
C GLY A 114 6.52 -2.98 6.13
N SER A 115 5.93 -3.99 5.50
CA SER A 115 6.12 -4.32 4.09
C SER A 115 5.60 -3.22 3.16
N GLY A 116 4.40 -2.69 3.42
CA GLY A 116 3.80 -1.56 2.70
C GLY A 116 4.58 -0.27 2.90
N VAL A 117 5.02 0.02 4.13
CA VAL A 117 5.86 1.19 4.43
C VAL A 117 7.21 1.12 3.70
N ALA A 118 7.88 -0.03 3.74
CA ALA A 118 9.15 -0.24 3.04
C ALA A 118 9.00 -0.07 1.53
N ALA A 119 7.93 -0.63 0.95
CA ALA A 119 7.59 -0.43 -0.44
C ALA A 119 7.35 1.04 -0.78
N LEU A 120 6.59 1.77 0.05
CA LEU A 120 6.28 3.17 -0.20
C LEU A 120 7.51 4.09 -0.11
N LEU A 121 8.44 3.80 0.81
CA LEU A 121 9.75 4.48 0.89
C LEU A 121 10.58 4.25 -0.38
N GLU A 122 10.63 3.01 -0.88
CA GLU A 122 11.36 2.70 -2.12
C GLU A 122 10.65 3.26 -3.37
N LEU A 123 9.32 3.30 -3.40
CA LEU A 123 8.57 4.02 -4.43
C LEU A 123 8.92 5.52 -4.42
N ALA A 124 9.05 6.14 -3.24
CA ALA A 124 9.52 7.53 -3.14
C ALA A 124 10.93 7.70 -3.74
N ARG A 125 11.84 6.75 -3.51
CA ARG A 125 13.18 6.78 -4.10
C ARG A 125 13.16 6.60 -5.62
N LEU A 126 12.42 5.60 -6.11
CA LEU A 126 12.37 5.22 -7.53
C LEU A 126 11.63 6.27 -8.39
N LEU A 127 10.57 6.86 -7.85
CA LEU A 127 9.75 7.85 -8.54
C LEU A 127 10.26 9.29 -8.35
N LYS A 128 11.41 9.49 -7.69
CA LYS A 128 11.96 10.81 -7.37
C LYS A 128 12.05 11.74 -8.58
N SER A 129 12.50 11.21 -9.72
CA SER A 129 12.66 11.98 -10.97
C SER A 129 11.41 12.02 -11.84
N VAL A 130 10.33 11.33 -11.44
CA VAL A 130 9.07 11.35 -12.19
C VAL A 130 8.37 12.68 -11.97
N GLN A 131 8.10 13.36 -13.08
CA GLN A 131 7.29 14.56 -13.13
C GLN A 131 5.86 14.16 -13.54
N PRO A 132 4.86 14.32 -12.66
CA PRO A 132 3.47 14.10 -13.05
C PRO A 132 3.06 15.01 -14.20
N ALA A 133 2.14 14.54 -15.03
CA ALA A 133 1.57 15.29 -16.14
C ALA A 133 0.82 16.54 -15.66
N GLU A 134 0.50 17.42 -16.61
CA GLU A 134 -0.19 18.67 -16.31
C GLU A 134 -1.50 18.45 -15.54
N GLY A 135 -1.70 19.20 -14.46
CA GLY A 135 -2.88 19.13 -13.61
C GLY A 135 -2.98 17.85 -12.75
N LEU A 136 -1.91 17.05 -12.63
CA LEU A 136 -1.81 15.91 -11.71
C LEU A 136 -0.84 16.18 -10.56
N GLU A 137 -1.16 15.66 -9.38
CA GLU A 137 -0.27 15.62 -8.23
C GLU A 137 -0.22 14.20 -7.67
N MET A 138 0.99 13.66 -7.57
CA MET A 138 1.28 12.39 -6.91
C MET A 138 1.56 12.65 -5.43
N ARG A 139 0.89 11.91 -4.54
CA ARG A 139 1.13 11.92 -3.10
C ARG A 139 1.49 10.53 -2.62
N LEU A 140 2.56 10.45 -1.84
CA LEU A 140 2.93 9.25 -1.09
C LEU A 140 2.65 9.55 0.38
N VAL A 141 1.76 8.77 1.00
CA VAL A 141 1.22 9.08 2.33
C VAL A 141 1.37 7.88 3.26
N PHE A 142 2.03 8.10 4.38
CA PHE A 142 2.21 7.13 5.45
C PHE A 142 1.17 7.42 6.53
N TYR A 143 0.23 6.51 6.74
CA TYR A 143 -0.88 6.70 7.67
C TYR A 143 -0.55 6.16 9.06
N VAL A 144 -1.09 6.80 10.08
CA VAL A 144 -1.04 6.30 11.46
C VAL A 144 -2.42 5.83 11.89
N ASN A 145 -2.49 4.93 12.86
CA ASN A 145 -3.74 4.46 13.50
C ASN A 145 -4.69 3.77 12.52
N GLU A 146 -4.17 2.99 11.57
CA GLU A 146 -5.04 2.11 10.78
C GLU A 146 -5.65 1.05 11.69
N GLU A 147 -4.86 0.51 12.62
CA GLU A 147 -5.16 -0.71 13.34
C GLU A 147 -6.24 -0.53 14.41
N LEU A 148 -6.84 -1.65 14.85
CA LEU A 148 -7.75 -1.62 16.00
C LEU A 148 -7.02 -1.10 17.26
N PRO A 149 -7.66 -0.24 18.07
CA PRO A 149 -9.08 0.13 18.07
C PRO A 149 -9.45 1.35 17.21
N TRP A 150 -8.53 1.88 16.41
CA TRP A 150 -8.73 3.11 15.64
C TRP A 150 -9.24 2.88 14.23
N PHE A 151 -9.11 1.65 13.71
CA PHE A 151 -9.69 1.23 12.44
C PHE A 151 -11.14 1.68 12.28
N ALA A 152 -11.44 2.29 11.14
CA ALA A 152 -12.76 2.81 10.79
C ALA A 152 -13.35 3.84 11.79
N THR A 153 -12.49 4.54 12.55
CA THR A 153 -12.89 5.67 13.41
C THR A 153 -12.38 7.00 12.86
N GLU A 154 -12.84 8.12 13.42
CA GLU A 154 -12.34 9.47 13.11
C GLU A 154 -10.84 9.68 13.41
N LYS A 155 -10.21 8.76 14.15
CA LYS A 155 -8.78 8.78 14.48
C LYS A 155 -7.93 7.95 13.54
N MET A 156 -8.54 7.24 12.59
CA MET A 156 -7.84 6.51 11.53
C MET A 156 -7.14 7.50 10.61
N GLY A 157 -5.82 7.38 10.44
CA GLY A 157 -5.00 8.36 9.73
C GLY A 157 -5.45 8.58 8.29
N SER A 158 -5.82 7.53 7.56
CA SER A 158 -6.35 7.64 6.21
C SER A 158 -7.69 8.38 6.15
N LEU A 159 -8.56 8.23 7.16
CA LEU A 159 -9.81 9.00 7.25
C LEU A 159 -9.56 10.47 7.56
N VAL A 160 -8.64 10.77 8.49
CA VAL A 160 -8.20 12.15 8.79
C VAL A 160 -7.62 12.82 7.54
N HIS A 161 -6.83 12.09 6.76
CA HIS A 161 -6.26 12.58 5.50
C HIS A 161 -7.34 12.80 4.44
N ALA A 162 -8.19 11.81 4.18
CA ALA A 162 -9.28 11.90 3.20
C ALA A 162 -10.26 13.04 3.53
N ASN A 163 -10.60 13.24 4.81
CA ASN A 163 -11.40 14.37 5.26
C ASN A 163 -10.71 15.72 5.00
N GLY A 164 -9.40 15.82 5.28
CA GLY A 164 -8.61 17.01 4.96
C GLY A 164 -8.59 17.34 3.47
N LEU A 165 -8.50 16.33 2.61
CA LEU A 165 -8.61 16.48 1.15
C LEU A 165 -10.00 16.97 0.74
N ALA A 166 -11.07 16.43 1.33
CA ALA A 166 -12.44 16.82 1.01
C ALA A 166 -12.73 18.27 1.41
N LEU A 167 -12.31 18.68 2.62
CA LEU A 167 -12.39 20.07 3.07
C LEU A 167 -11.57 21.02 2.19
N GLY A 168 -10.45 20.55 1.66
CA GLY A 168 -9.64 21.27 0.68
C GLY A 168 -10.22 21.26 -0.74
N GLU A 169 -11.40 20.65 -0.96
CA GLU A 169 -12.05 20.39 -2.25
C GLU A 169 -11.07 19.81 -3.28
N ARG A 170 -10.28 18.82 -2.84
CA ARG A 170 -9.35 18.10 -3.70
C ARG A 170 -10.09 16.96 -4.39
N GLU A 171 -9.71 16.69 -5.64
CA GLU A 171 -10.24 15.57 -6.40
C GLU A 171 -9.21 14.43 -6.41
N VAL A 172 -9.58 13.25 -5.90
CA VAL A 172 -8.76 12.04 -5.99
C VAL A 172 -9.23 11.19 -7.16
N VAL A 173 -8.34 10.95 -8.13
CA VAL A 173 -8.62 10.15 -9.33
C VAL A 173 -8.07 8.73 -9.26
N ALA A 174 -7.17 8.48 -8.31
CA ALA A 174 -6.70 7.15 -7.95
C ALA A 174 -6.13 7.14 -6.53
N MET A 175 -6.46 6.12 -5.75
CA MET A 175 -5.76 5.77 -4.52
C MET A 175 -5.33 4.30 -4.55
N LEU A 176 -4.07 4.03 -4.20
CA LEU A 176 -3.54 2.69 -3.98
C LEU A 176 -3.20 2.53 -2.49
N SER A 177 -3.87 1.61 -1.80
CA SER A 177 -3.51 1.18 -0.44
C SER A 177 -2.53 0.02 -0.56
N LEU A 178 -1.33 0.15 -0.02
CA LEU A 178 -0.38 -0.97 0.11
C LEU A 178 -0.61 -1.56 1.49
N GLU A 179 -1.20 -2.76 1.50
CA GLU A 179 -1.72 -3.40 2.69
C GLU A 179 -1.20 -4.82 2.70
N THR A 180 -0.20 -5.12 3.54
CA THR A 180 0.49 -6.43 3.64
C THR A 180 0.90 -7.00 2.29
N ILE A 181 2.18 -6.90 1.93
CA ILE A 181 2.64 -7.26 0.56
C ILE A 181 3.92 -8.10 0.56
N GLY A 182 4.32 -8.62 1.71
CA GLY A 182 5.62 -9.25 1.94
C GLY A 182 5.59 -10.77 2.06
N TRP A 183 4.45 -11.44 2.15
CA TRP A 183 4.37 -12.89 2.36
C TRP A 183 3.79 -13.70 1.19
N TYR A 184 4.52 -14.75 0.80
CA TYR A 184 4.16 -15.63 -0.31
C TYR A 184 4.51 -17.09 -0.02
N SER A 185 3.75 -18.02 -0.60
CA SER A 185 3.99 -19.45 -0.42
C SER A 185 3.54 -20.27 -1.62
N ASP A 186 4.48 -21.02 -2.21
CA ASP A 186 4.21 -21.97 -3.29
C ASP A 186 3.55 -23.28 -2.79
N ALA A 187 3.36 -23.44 -1.48
CA ALA A 187 2.77 -24.65 -0.93
C ALA A 187 1.28 -24.75 -1.32
N PRO A 188 0.81 -25.90 -1.83
CA PRO A 188 -0.60 -26.10 -2.10
C PRO A 188 -1.45 -25.89 -0.84
N GLY A 189 -2.54 -25.11 -0.95
CA GLY A 189 -3.43 -24.82 0.17
C GLY A 189 -2.91 -23.74 1.13
N SER A 190 -1.85 -23.01 0.75
CA SER A 190 -1.34 -21.86 1.50
C SER A 190 -2.26 -20.64 1.47
N GLN A 191 -3.27 -20.62 0.59
CA GLN A 191 -4.28 -19.57 0.49
C GLN A 191 -5.67 -20.10 0.87
N ARG A 192 -6.35 -19.41 1.79
CA ARG A 192 -7.64 -19.82 2.35
C ARG A 192 -8.64 -18.68 2.33
N TYR A 193 -9.69 -18.84 1.53
CA TYR A 193 -10.77 -17.86 1.43
C TYR A 193 -12.06 -18.32 2.09
N PRO A 194 -12.88 -17.39 2.59
CA PRO A 194 -14.27 -17.71 2.91
C PRO A 194 -15.02 -18.14 1.65
N PHE A 195 -15.99 -19.03 1.81
CA PHE A 195 -16.92 -19.37 0.73
C PHE A 195 -17.71 -18.11 0.29
N PRO A 196 -17.96 -17.88 -1.02
CA PRO A 196 -17.63 -18.72 -2.18
C PRO A 196 -16.32 -18.34 -2.89
N PHE A 197 -15.50 -17.47 -2.31
CA PHE A 197 -14.26 -16.97 -2.94
C PHE A 197 -13.25 -18.09 -3.19
N ASN A 198 -13.25 -19.12 -2.34
CA ASN A 198 -12.45 -20.33 -2.51
C ASN A 198 -12.71 -21.10 -3.83
N LEU A 199 -13.85 -20.88 -4.49
CA LEU A 199 -14.17 -21.50 -5.80
C LEU A 199 -13.62 -20.71 -6.99
N LEU A 200 -13.29 -19.44 -6.79
CA LEU A 200 -12.95 -18.50 -7.87
C LEU A 200 -11.46 -18.12 -7.88
N TYR A 201 -10.81 -18.14 -6.72
CA TYR A 201 -9.43 -17.70 -6.55
C TYR A 201 -8.49 -18.86 -6.25
N PRO A 202 -7.18 -18.72 -6.54
CA PRO A 202 -6.20 -19.79 -6.33
C PRO A 202 -6.11 -20.25 -4.88
N SER A 203 -5.82 -21.54 -4.67
CA SER A 203 -5.53 -22.11 -3.35
C SER A 203 -4.06 -21.99 -2.94
N THR A 204 -3.22 -21.42 -3.80
CA THR A 204 -1.78 -21.16 -3.55
C THR A 204 -1.58 -19.67 -3.44
N GLY A 205 -0.86 -19.23 -2.41
CA GLY A 205 -0.62 -17.83 -2.07
C GLY A 205 0.69 -17.30 -2.66
N ASP A 206 0.93 -17.51 -3.95
CA ASP A 206 2.15 -17.14 -4.68
C ASP A 206 1.99 -15.86 -5.52
N PHE A 207 0.98 -15.04 -5.23
CA PHE A 207 0.57 -13.89 -6.04
C PHE A 207 0.30 -12.63 -5.23
N ILE A 208 0.29 -11.48 -5.91
CA ILE A 208 -0.19 -10.21 -5.36
C ILE A 208 -1.63 -9.93 -5.78
N GLY A 209 -2.48 -9.56 -4.83
CA GLY A 209 -3.88 -9.26 -5.03
C GLY A 209 -4.14 -7.76 -5.25
N PHE A 210 -5.09 -7.44 -6.12
CA PHE A 210 -5.65 -6.11 -6.31
C PHE A 210 -7.15 -6.18 -6.00
N VAL A 211 -7.60 -5.51 -4.93
CA VAL A 211 -8.97 -5.61 -4.44
C VAL A 211 -9.63 -4.24 -4.47
N ALA A 212 -10.88 -4.17 -4.97
CA ALA A 212 -11.63 -2.93 -4.99
C ALA A 212 -13.15 -3.12 -4.87
N ASN A 213 -13.86 -2.06 -4.52
CA ASN A 213 -15.33 -2.03 -4.61
C ASN A 213 -15.81 -1.86 -6.07
N PRO A 214 -17.12 -2.07 -6.37
CA PRO A 214 -17.63 -1.98 -7.75
C PRO A 214 -17.43 -0.61 -8.40
N ARG A 215 -17.49 0.49 -7.62
CA ARG A 215 -17.26 1.85 -8.11
C ARG A 215 -15.82 2.06 -8.58
N SER A 216 -14.88 1.37 -7.93
CA SER A 216 -13.44 1.44 -8.25
C SER A 216 -13.00 0.42 -9.31
N ARG A 217 -13.93 -0.32 -9.93
CA ARG A 217 -13.62 -1.36 -10.94
C ARG A 217 -12.76 -0.85 -12.10
N SER A 218 -13.07 0.33 -12.62
CA SER A 218 -12.30 0.92 -13.73
C SER A 218 -10.84 1.17 -13.33
N LEU A 219 -10.63 1.72 -12.14
CA LEU A 219 -9.30 1.91 -11.59
C LEU A 219 -8.59 0.57 -11.38
N LEU A 220 -9.25 -0.42 -10.77
CA LEU A 220 -8.68 -1.76 -10.58
C LEU A 220 -8.21 -2.37 -11.89
N HIS A 221 -9.03 -2.30 -12.95
CA HIS A 221 -8.66 -2.82 -14.27
C HIS A 221 -7.44 -2.08 -14.85
N ARG A 222 -7.37 -0.75 -14.71
CA ARG A 222 -6.20 0.03 -15.15
C ARG A 222 -4.93 -0.37 -14.41
N VAL A 223 -5.03 -0.51 -13.10
CA VAL A 223 -3.92 -0.84 -12.18
C VAL A 223 -3.39 -2.24 -12.45
N ILE A 224 -4.24 -3.28 -12.37
CA ILE A 224 -3.79 -4.66 -12.59
C ILE A 224 -3.34 -4.89 -14.04
N GLY A 225 -3.99 -4.23 -14.99
CA GLY A 225 -3.61 -4.27 -16.40
C GLY A 225 -2.24 -3.65 -16.64
N SER A 226 -1.93 -2.53 -15.98
CA SER A 226 -0.59 -1.92 -16.00
C SER A 226 0.44 -2.82 -15.33
N PHE A 227 0.15 -3.33 -14.14
CA PHE A 227 1.04 -4.25 -13.42
C PHE A 227 1.43 -5.45 -14.28
N ARG A 228 0.46 -6.10 -14.94
CA ARG A 228 0.71 -7.27 -15.81
C ARG A 228 1.48 -6.95 -17.10
N ARG A 229 1.53 -5.70 -17.55
CA ARG A 229 2.38 -5.29 -18.69
C ARG A 229 3.83 -5.15 -18.28
N HIS A 230 4.09 -4.74 -17.05
CA HIS A 230 5.43 -4.36 -16.58
C HIS A 230 6.09 -5.42 -15.69
N ALA A 231 5.30 -6.25 -15.01
CA ALA A 231 5.79 -7.24 -14.06
C ALA A 231 5.47 -8.68 -14.51
N ALA A 232 6.52 -9.49 -14.62
CA ALA A 232 6.43 -10.93 -14.72
C ALA A 232 6.20 -11.55 -13.32
N PHE A 233 5.06 -11.22 -12.70
CA PHE A 233 4.71 -11.66 -11.35
C PHE A 233 3.23 -12.13 -11.28
N PRO A 234 2.92 -13.25 -10.59
CA PRO A 234 1.54 -13.72 -10.44
C PRO A 234 0.66 -12.66 -9.77
N SER A 235 -0.50 -12.37 -10.36
CA SER A 235 -1.41 -11.33 -9.86
C SER A 235 -2.87 -11.72 -10.04
N GLU A 236 -3.67 -11.40 -9.03
CA GLU A 236 -5.11 -11.61 -9.03
C GLU A 236 -5.85 -10.31 -8.77
N GLY A 237 -7.04 -10.18 -9.37
CA GLY A 237 -7.90 -9.02 -9.18
C GLY A 237 -9.26 -9.43 -8.65
N ALA A 238 -9.79 -8.69 -7.68
CA ALA A 238 -11.09 -8.93 -7.08
C ALA A 238 -11.92 -7.66 -6.99
N VAL A 239 -13.15 -7.70 -7.50
CA VAL A 239 -14.15 -6.66 -7.27
C VAL A 239 -15.22 -7.24 -6.34
N GLY A 240 -15.30 -6.74 -5.12
CA GLY A 240 -16.17 -7.24 -4.06
C GLY A 240 -17.02 -6.14 -3.42
N LEU A 241 -18.12 -6.50 -2.76
CA LEU A 241 -18.88 -5.56 -1.94
C LEU A 241 -18.11 -5.28 -0.64
N GLU A 242 -18.23 -4.07 -0.12
CA GLU A 242 -17.50 -3.62 1.09
C GLU A 242 -17.90 -4.40 2.36
N SER A 243 -19.09 -5.01 2.38
CA SER A 243 -19.52 -5.88 3.49
C SER A 243 -18.84 -7.25 3.53
N ILE A 244 -18.08 -7.59 2.50
CA ILE A 244 -17.37 -8.86 2.41
C ILE A 244 -16.06 -8.74 3.16
N ALA A 245 -15.80 -9.70 4.06
CA ALA A 245 -14.57 -9.78 4.84
C ALA A 245 -13.32 -9.64 3.95
N GLY A 246 -12.43 -8.72 4.34
CA GLY A 246 -11.18 -8.43 3.63
C GLY A 246 -11.28 -7.49 2.43
N VAL A 247 -12.48 -7.02 2.03
CA VAL A 247 -12.59 -6.07 0.90
C VAL A 247 -12.33 -4.63 1.35
N SER A 248 -12.83 -4.25 2.51
CA SER A 248 -12.72 -2.90 3.08
C SER A 248 -11.77 -2.79 4.26
N TRP A 249 -10.96 -3.83 4.54
CA TRP A 249 -10.05 -3.88 5.70
C TRP A 249 -8.69 -3.26 5.37
N SER A 250 -8.66 -1.98 4.99
CA SER A 250 -7.45 -1.12 4.96
C SER A 250 -7.81 0.31 4.55
N ASP A 251 -6.80 1.19 4.43
CA ASP A 251 -6.89 2.62 4.19
C ASP A 251 -7.71 3.04 2.96
N GLN A 252 -7.88 2.17 1.96
CA GLN A 252 -8.75 2.44 0.79
C GLN A 252 -10.19 2.74 1.20
N TRP A 253 -10.66 2.16 2.31
CA TRP A 253 -12.01 2.35 2.82
C TRP A 253 -12.30 3.83 3.11
N ALA A 254 -11.33 4.54 3.69
CA ALA A 254 -11.47 5.97 3.97
C ALA A 254 -11.77 6.78 2.72
N TYR A 255 -11.14 6.44 1.58
CA TYR A 255 -11.37 7.13 0.30
C TYR A 255 -12.71 6.76 -0.33
N TRP A 256 -13.16 5.51 -0.17
CA TRP A 256 -14.49 5.09 -0.63
C TRP A 256 -15.62 5.84 0.06
N ASN A 257 -15.46 6.23 1.33
CA ASN A 257 -16.43 7.07 2.06
C ASN A 257 -16.66 8.44 1.42
N PHE A 258 -15.67 8.97 0.69
CA PHE A 258 -15.77 10.22 -0.07
C PHE A 258 -16.10 10.00 -1.56
N GLY A 259 -16.40 8.76 -1.96
CA GLY A 259 -16.74 8.41 -3.34
C GLY A 259 -15.55 8.38 -4.30
N TRP A 260 -14.33 8.43 -3.80
CA TRP A 260 -13.12 8.40 -4.64
C TRP A 260 -12.71 6.97 -4.99
N PRO A 261 -12.19 6.74 -6.21
CA PRO A 261 -11.76 5.42 -6.65
C PRO A 261 -10.46 5.01 -5.94
N ALA A 262 -10.50 3.84 -5.29
CA ALA A 262 -9.36 3.30 -4.55
C ALA A 262 -9.22 1.78 -4.71
N VAL A 263 -7.98 1.28 -4.67
CA VAL A 263 -7.61 -0.14 -4.82
C VAL A 263 -6.66 -0.52 -3.69
N MET A 264 -6.94 -1.64 -3.03
CA MET A 264 -6.00 -2.27 -2.11
C MET A 264 -5.08 -3.22 -2.87
N VAL A 265 -3.78 -3.15 -2.61
CA VAL A 265 -2.75 -4.06 -3.09
C VAL A 265 -2.28 -4.88 -1.90
N THR A 266 -2.48 -6.19 -1.95
CA THR A 266 -2.29 -7.06 -0.77
C THR A 266 -1.87 -8.47 -1.15
N ASP A 267 -1.07 -9.09 -0.30
CA ASP A 267 -0.79 -10.53 -0.28
C ASP A 267 -1.91 -11.32 0.40
N THR A 268 -3.00 -10.65 0.78
CA THR A 268 -4.24 -11.17 1.37
C THR A 268 -4.16 -11.55 2.85
N ALA A 269 -3.11 -11.16 3.57
CA ALA A 269 -3.00 -11.15 5.03
C ALA A 269 -3.71 -12.30 5.75
N PRO A 270 -4.89 -12.15 6.40
CA PRO A 270 -5.45 -13.22 7.24
C PRO A 270 -5.82 -14.49 6.44
N PHE A 271 -5.90 -14.39 5.12
CA PHE A 271 -6.20 -15.51 4.23
C PHE A 271 -4.96 -16.32 3.84
N ARG A 272 -3.75 -15.85 4.17
CA ARG A 272 -2.47 -16.46 3.77
C ARG A 272 -1.42 -16.49 4.88
N TYR A 273 -1.30 -15.40 5.62
CA TYR A 273 -0.20 -15.15 6.54
C TYR A 273 -0.47 -15.69 7.95
N PRO A 274 0.24 -16.74 8.41
CA PRO A 274 -0.03 -17.38 9.70
C PRO A 274 0.44 -16.56 10.92
N HIS A 275 1.11 -15.43 10.72
CA HIS A 275 1.63 -14.58 11.79
C HIS A 275 0.90 -13.25 11.93
N TYR A 276 -0.16 -13.03 11.12
CA TYR A 276 -1.01 -11.84 11.13
C TYR A 276 -1.49 -11.48 12.54
N HIS A 277 -1.32 -10.22 12.94
CA HIS A 277 -1.62 -9.69 14.28
C HIS A 277 -0.95 -10.47 15.43
N THR A 278 0.31 -10.89 15.27
CA THR A 278 1.07 -11.55 16.34
C THR A 278 2.48 -11.00 16.49
N LEU A 279 3.09 -11.19 17.66
CA LEU A 279 4.51 -10.90 17.91
C LEU A 279 5.48 -11.69 17.01
N ARG A 280 4.99 -12.68 16.25
CA ARG A 280 5.78 -13.45 15.29
C ARG A 280 5.82 -12.83 13.89
N ASP A 281 5.04 -11.76 13.66
CA ASP A 281 5.12 -10.98 12.44
C ASP A 281 6.42 -10.17 12.39
N THR A 282 7.51 -10.86 12.08
CA THR A 282 8.89 -10.40 12.27
C THR A 282 9.60 -10.25 10.92
N PRO A 283 10.60 -9.35 10.81
CA PRO A 283 11.24 -9.07 9.52
C PRO A 283 11.81 -10.29 8.80
N ASP A 284 12.21 -11.35 9.52
CA ASP A 284 12.72 -12.58 8.91
C ASP A 284 11.66 -13.43 8.20
N LYS A 285 10.36 -13.10 8.32
CA LYS A 285 9.28 -13.83 7.65
C LYS A 285 9.07 -13.41 6.21
N LEU A 286 9.42 -12.19 5.84
CA LEU A 286 9.09 -11.65 4.52
C LEU A 286 9.92 -12.28 3.40
N ASP A 287 9.27 -12.48 2.25
CA ASP A 287 9.91 -12.83 0.99
C ASP A 287 10.32 -11.54 0.27
N TYR A 288 11.51 -11.04 0.59
CA TYR A 288 12.02 -9.80 0.04
C TYR A 288 12.30 -9.85 -1.47
N ASP A 289 12.52 -11.05 -2.06
CA ASP A 289 12.69 -11.19 -3.51
C ASP A 289 11.39 -10.90 -4.23
N ARG A 290 10.30 -11.52 -3.78
CA ARG A 290 8.96 -11.27 -4.34
C ARG A 290 8.45 -9.87 -4.03
N LEU A 291 8.69 -9.36 -2.82
CA LEU A 291 8.36 -7.98 -2.47
C LEU A 291 9.06 -6.98 -3.41
N ALA A 292 10.36 -7.16 -3.70
CA ALA A 292 11.08 -6.29 -4.63
C ALA A 292 10.45 -6.27 -6.02
N ARG A 293 10.00 -7.43 -6.53
CA ARG A 293 9.32 -7.52 -7.84
C ARG A 293 7.97 -6.80 -7.84
N VAL A 294 7.21 -6.94 -6.76
CA VAL A 294 5.95 -6.22 -6.59
C VAL A 294 6.19 -4.72 -6.56
N VAL A 295 7.20 -4.24 -5.83
CA VAL A 295 7.58 -2.82 -5.78
C VAL A 295 7.97 -2.29 -7.17
N LEU A 296 8.75 -3.04 -7.95
CA LEU A 296 9.10 -2.65 -9.33
C LEU A 296 7.86 -2.59 -10.23
N GLY A 297 6.95 -3.56 -10.12
CA GLY A 297 5.68 -3.53 -10.85
C GLY A 297 4.80 -2.34 -10.44
N LEU A 298 4.73 -2.04 -9.14
CA LEU A 298 3.98 -0.89 -8.61
C LEU A 298 4.59 0.45 -9.01
N GLU A 299 5.92 0.56 -9.08
CA GLU A 299 6.60 1.74 -9.62
C GLU A 299 6.09 2.05 -11.03
N SER A 300 6.03 1.05 -11.89
CA SER A 300 5.58 1.22 -13.28
C SER A 300 4.07 1.49 -13.36
N VAL A 301 3.26 0.91 -12.47
CA VAL A 301 1.84 1.27 -12.31
C VAL A 301 1.68 2.74 -11.95
N VAL A 302 2.40 3.22 -10.95
CA VAL A 302 2.30 4.62 -10.50
C VAL A 302 2.75 5.55 -11.62
N ARG A 303 3.85 5.22 -12.30
CA ARG A 303 4.34 5.94 -13.48
C ARG A 303 3.26 6.04 -14.57
N ASP A 304 2.60 4.94 -14.91
CA ASP A 304 1.49 4.92 -15.88
C ASP A 304 0.33 5.83 -15.41
N LEU A 305 0.00 5.83 -14.11
CA LEU A 305 -1.08 6.66 -13.56
C LEU A 305 -0.77 8.16 -13.57
N VAL A 306 0.51 8.55 -13.43
CA VAL A 306 0.89 9.97 -13.30
C VAL A 306 1.49 10.58 -14.56
N ILE A 307 1.96 9.79 -15.53
CA ILE A 307 2.50 10.28 -16.80
C ILE A 307 1.47 10.18 -17.93
N ALA A 308 0.63 9.14 -17.95
CA ALA A 308 -0.40 9.03 -18.98
C ALA A 308 -1.62 9.87 -18.59
N ALA A 309 -1.81 11.01 -19.26
CA ALA A 309 -3.15 11.61 -19.31
C ALA A 309 -4.10 10.55 -19.93
N PRO A 310 -5.32 10.36 -19.39
CA PRO A 310 -6.28 9.49 -20.04
C PRO A 310 -6.51 10.01 -21.46
N SER A 311 -6.36 9.14 -22.45
CA SER A 311 -6.91 9.36 -23.78
C SER A 311 -8.40 9.66 -23.59
N ASN A 312 -8.84 10.83 -24.07
CA ASN A 312 -10.25 11.24 -24.12
C ASN A 312 -11.14 10.15 -24.74
#